data_AF-A0A7J9JLQ3-F1
#
_entry.id   AF-A0A7J9JLQ3-F1
#
_cell.length_a   1.000
_cell.length_b   1.000
_cell.length_c   1.000
_cell.angle_alpha   90.00
_cell.angle_beta   90.00
_cell.angle_gamma   90.00
#
_symmetry.space_group_name_H-M   'P 1'
#
loop_
_entity.id
_entity.type
_entity.pdbx_description
1 polymer ?
#
loop_
_entity_poly.entity_id
_entity_poly.type
_entity_poly.pdbx_seq_one_letter_code
_entity_poly.pdbx_strand_id
1 'polypeptide(L)' 'ARGFIFGTPIALEIGAKFVPLRKPNKLPGKVISEEYELEYGRDCLEMHLGAVEPGERALVVDDLIATGGTLCAAMKLL' A
#
# COMPACT_ATOMS: atom_id res chain seq x y z
N ALA A 1 -0.37 6.23 5.45
CA ALA A 1 -1.00 7.56 5.24
C ALA A 1 0.06 8.65 5.10
N ARG A 2 1.02 8.75 6.02
CA ARG A 2 2.18 9.66 5.87
C ARG A 2 2.99 9.38 4.61
N GLY A 3 3.16 8.11 4.23
CA GLY A 3 3.73 7.74 2.92
C GLY A 3 3.09 8.42 1.70
N PHE A 4 1.84 8.91 1.76
CA PHE A 4 1.21 9.59 0.63
C PHE A 4 1.83 10.95 0.34
N ILE A 5 2.38 11.61 1.37
CA ILE A 5 3.06 12.90 1.25
C ILE A 5 4.27 12.78 0.30
N PHE A 6 4.90 11.60 0.25
CA PHE A 6 6.04 11.31 -0.62
C PHE A 6 5.63 10.55 -1.89
N GLY A 7 4.80 9.53 -1.77
CA GLY A 7 4.42 8.67 -2.89
C GLY A 7 3.64 9.40 -3.98
N THR A 8 2.73 10.31 -3.63
CA THR A 8 1.93 11.05 -4.61
C THR A 8 2.78 11.99 -5.49
N PRO A 9 3.63 12.89 -4.96
CA PRO A 9 4.49 13.71 -5.80
C PRO A 9 5.53 12.89 -6.59
N ILE A 10 6.06 11.79 -6.03
CA ILE A 10 6.97 10.90 -6.78
C ILE A 10 6.25 10.28 -7.99
N ALA A 11 5.05 9.74 -7.80
CA ALA A 11 4.27 9.15 -8.88
C ALA A 11 3.96 10.18 -9.98
N LEU A 12 3.62 11.41 -9.58
CA LEU A 12 3.38 12.52 -10.50
C LEU A 12 4.62 12.84 -11.35
N GLU A 13 5.79 12.98 -10.71
CA GLU A 13 7.05 13.33 -11.39
C GLU A 13 7.49 12.27 -12.40
N ILE A 14 7.34 10.98 -12.07
CA ILE A 14 7.73 9.88 -12.97
C ILE A 14 6.64 9.47 -13.97
N GLY A 15 5.49 10.14 -13.97
CA GLY A 15 4.35 9.81 -14.83
C GLY A 15 3.73 8.44 -14.55
N ALA A 16 3.80 7.97 -13.30
CA ALA A 16 3.23 6.69 -12.89
C ALA A 16 1.85 6.85 -12.23
N LYS A 17 1.08 5.75 -12.23
CA LYS A 17 -0.14 5.68 -11.42
C LYS A 17 0.19 5.70 -9.93
N PHE A 18 -0.66 6.36 -9.15
CA PHE A 18 -0.61 6.31 -7.70
C PHE A 18 -1.68 5.36 -7.16
N VAL A 19 -1.26 4.31 -6.45
CA VAL A 19 -2.16 3.31 -5.86
C VAL A 19 -2.12 3.43 -4.32
N PRO A 20 -3.20 3.87 -3.67
CA PRO A 20 -3.21 4.01 -2.22
C PRO A 20 -3.47 2.67 -1.52
N LEU A 21 -2.55 2.27 -0.65
CA LEU A 21 -2.75 1.22 0.35
C LEU A 21 -3.31 1.83 1.65
N ARG A 22 -4.41 1.28 2.15
CA ARG A 22 -5.18 1.90 3.23
C ARG A 22 -5.58 0.88 4.30
N LYS A 23 -5.78 1.36 5.52
CA LYS A 23 -6.46 0.58 6.57
C LYS A 23 -7.91 0.23 6.16
N PRO A 24 -8.51 -0.79 6.78
CA PRO A 24 -9.84 -1.27 6.42
C PRO A 24 -10.93 -0.20 6.37
N ASN A 25 -11.86 -0.36 5.44
CA ASN A 25 -13.05 0.49 5.27
C ASN A 25 -12.74 1.95 4.86
N LYS A 26 -11.58 2.19 4.26
CA LYS A 26 -11.19 3.53 3.74
C LYS A 26 -11.23 3.64 2.23
N LEU A 27 -11.22 2.51 1.52
CA LEU A 27 -11.34 2.44 0.08
C LEU A 27 -12.78 2.11 -0.33
N PRO A 28 -13.36 2.82 -1.31
CA PRO A 28 -14.66 2.44 -1.86
C PRO A 28 -14.56 1.21 -2.77
N GLY A 29 -15.67 0.50 -2.99
CA GLY A 29 -15.72 -0.59 -3.97
C GLY A 29 -15.03 -1.87 -3.51
N LYS A 30 -14.53 -2.67 -4.46
CA LYS A 30 -13.92 -3.98 -4.19
C LYS A 30 -12.44 -3.85 -3.85
N VAL A 31 -12.03 -4.50 -2.77
CA VAL A 31 -10.66 -4.51 -2.27
C VAL A 31 -10.15 -5.93 -2.07
N ILE A 32 -8.82 -6.09 -2.08
CA ILE A 32 -8.09 -7.22 -1.51
C ILE A 32 -7.37 -6.75 -0.26
N SER A 33 -7.14 -7.66 0.69
CA SER A 33 -6.68 -7.33 2.05
C SER A 33 -5.59 -8.27 2.53
N GLU A 34 -4.59 -7.75 3.23
CA GLU A 34 -3.51 -8.52 3.85
C GLU A 34 -3.31 -8.11 5.32
N GLU A 35 -3.30 -9.12 6.20
CA GLU A 35 -3.02 -8.93 7.62
C GLU A 35 -1.51 -8.88 7.91
N TYR A 36 -1.12 -8.09 8.90
CA TYR A 36 0.24 -8.05 9.42
C TYR A 36 0.27 -7.89 10.93
N GLU A 37 1.39 -8.33 11.52
CA GLU A 37 1.59 -8.30 12.96
C GLU A 37 2.08 -6.93 13.43
N LEU A 38 1.56 -6.53 14.59
CA LEU A 38 2.03 -5.41 15.39
C LEU A 38 2.73 -5.96 16.64
N GLU A 39 3.37 -5.08 17.42
CA GLU A 39 3.91 -5.46 18.74
C GLU A 39 2.82 -6.06 19.65
N TYR A 40 1.61 -5.50 19.58
CA TYR A 40 0.45 -5.96 20.32
C TYR A 40 -0.74 -6.14 19.39
N GLY A 41 -0.78 -7.27 18.68
CA GLY A 41 -1.92 -7.70 17.89
C GLY A 41 -1.67 -7.73 16.38
N ARG A 42 -2.74 -7.51 15.62
CA ARG A 42 -2.72 -7.53 14.15
C ARG A 42 -3.46 -6.32 13.61
N ASP A 43 -3.06 -5.89 12.43
CA ASP A 43 -3.76 -4.88 11.64
C ASP A 43 -3.82 -5.38 10.19
N CYS A 44 -4.55 -4.65 9.35
CA CYS A 44 -4.82 -5.05 7.98
C CYS A 44 -4.57 -3.89 7.01
N LEU A 45 -4.16 -4.22 5.79
CA LEU A 45 -3.94 -3.30 4.69
C LEU A 45 -4.78 -3.72 3.48
N GLU A 46 -5.45 -2.75 2.86
CA GLU A 46 -6.33 -2.95 1.70
C GLU A 46 -5.81 -2.23 0.47
N MET A 47 -6.02 -2.84 -0.70
CA MET A 47 -5.80 -2.29 -2.03
C MET A 47 -7.04 -2.52 -2.91
N HIS A 48 -7.39 -1.60 -3.81
CA HIS A 48 -8.43 -1.89 -4.80
C HIS A 48 -8.04 -3.10 -5.66
N LEU A 49 -9.01 -3.99 -5.90
CA LEU A 49 -8.81 -5.14 -6.77
C LEU A 49 -8.47 -4.67 -8.19
N GLY A 50 -7.36 -5.17 -8.76
CA GLY A 50 -6.89 -4.77 -10.09
C GLY A 50 -6.20 -3.40 -10.14
N ALA A 51 -5.85 -2.81 -8.99
CA ALA A 51 -5.07 -1.56 -8.99
C ALA A 51 -3.67 -1.73 -9.58
N VAL A 52 -3.11 -2.94 -9.49
CA VAL A 52 -1.87 -3.39 -10.12
C VAL A 52 -2.15 -4.69 -10.87
N GLU A 53 -1.66 -4.79 -12.10
CA GLU A 53 -1.86 -5.90 -13.01
C GLU A 53 -0.54 -6.66 -13.25
N PRO A 54 -0.61 -7.96 -13.57
CA PRO A 54 0.58 -8.76 -13.86
C PRO A 54 1.45 -8.13 -14.96
N GLY A 55 2.75 -8.04 -14.70
CA GLY A 55 3.74 -7.47 -15.62
C GLY A 55 4.05 -5.99 -15.38
N GLU A 56 3.27 -5.30 -14.56
CA GLU A 56 3.60 -3.95 -14.13
C GLU A 56 4.72 -3.95 -13.09
N ARG A 57 5.51 -2.87 -13.07
CA ARG A 57 6.53 -2.63 -12.05
C ARG A 57 5.98 -1.66 -11.02
N ALA A 58 5.97 -2.07 -9.76
CA ALA A 58 5.50 -1.25 -8.65
C ALA A 58 6.69 -0.75 -7.80
N LEU A 59 6.56 0.47 -7.29
CA LEU A 59 7.44 1.04 -6.27
C LEU A 59 6.60 1.30 -5.02
N VAL A 60 6.95 0.64 -3.90
CA VAL A 60 6.31 0.89 -2.61
C VAL A 60 7.06 2.02 -1.91
N VAL A 61 6.34 3.05 -1.49
CA VAL A 61 6.89 4.24 -0.82
C VAL A 61 6.22 4.41 0.54
N ASP A 62 7.03 4.59 1.57
CA ASP A 62 6.57 4.99 2.90
C ASP A 62 7.54 6.01 3.50
N ASP A 63 7.10 6.73 4.54
CA ASP A 63 7.94 7.76 5.18
C ASP A 63 9.07 7.16 6.02
N LEU A 64 8.80 6.04 6.71
CA LEU A 64 9.76 5.35 7.55
C LEU A 64 9.40 3.87 7.67
N ILE A 65 10.40 3.00 7.50
CA ILE A 65 10.26 1.57 7.76
C ILE A 65 10.72 1.29 9.20
N ALA A 66 9.79 0.83 10.04
CA ALA A 66 10.07 0.38 11.39
C ALA A 66 10.29 -1.15 11.42
N THR A 67 9.30 -1.92 11.85
CA THR A 67 9.36 -3.40 11.86
C THR A 67 9.27 -4.03 10.47
N GLY A 68 8.82 -3.26 9.47
CA GLY A 68 8.60 -3.74 8.12
C GLY A 68 7.27 -4.49 7.90
N GLY A 69 6.46 -4.71 8.94
CA GLY A 69 5.20 -5.47 8.81
C GLY A 69 4.25 -4.92 7.74
N THR A 70 4.05 -3.60 7.72
CA THR A 70 3.20 -2.93 6.71
C THR A 70 3.79 -3.03 5.30
N LEU A 71 5.12 -2.96 5.16
CA LEU A 71 5.80 -3.14 3.87
C LEU A 71 5.64 -4.57 3.36
N CYS A 72 5.79 -5.58 4.22
CA CYS A 72 5.58 -6.98 3.85
C CYS A 72 4.12 -7.23 3.41
N ALA A 73 3.13 -6.66 4.10
CA ALA A 73 1.73 -6.73 3.66
C ALA A 73 1.51 -6.04 2.31
N ALA A 74 2.12 -4.86 2.09
CA ALA A 74 2.07 -4.18 0.80
C ALA A 74 2.64 -5.04 -0.33
N MET A 75 3.75 -5.73 -0.10
CA MET A 75 4.38 -6.61 -1.11
C MET A 75 3.54 -7.85 -1.43
N LYS A 76 2.73 -8.36 -0.50
CA LYS A 76 1.84 -9.50 -0.73
C LYS A 76 0.57 -9.11 -1.51
N LEU A 77 0.19 -7.85 -1.46
CA LEU A 77 -0.96 -7.31 -2.22
C LEU A 77 -0.63 -7.07 -3.69
N LEU A 78 0.65 -6.91 -4.03
CA LEU A 78 1.18 -6.71 -5.39
C LEU A 78 1.36 -8.05 -6.12
#